data_AF-A0A6A6IXS4-F1
#
_entry.id   AF-A0A6A6IXS4-F1
#
_cell.length_a   1.000
_cell.length_b   1.000
_cell.length_c   1.000
_cell.angle_alpha   90.00
_cell.angle_beta   90.00
_cell.angle_gamma   90.00
#
_symmetry.space_group_name_H-M   'P 1'
#
loop_
_entity.id
_entity.type
_entity.pdbx_description
1 polymer ?
#
loop_
_entity_poly.entity_id
_entity_poly.type
_entity_poly.pdbx_seq_one_letter_code
_entity_poly.pdbx_strand_id
1 'polypeptide(L)'
;MDGRGRQRDGRSPEVERRARDTKLGLERIAGLAHTSRKRTQEIVASLKELHRNDNTIDISTARHTVTMPSHKSFRTKQKLAKAQKQNRPIPQWIRLRTGNTIRYNAKRRHWRKTRIGI
;
A
#
# COMPACT_ATOMS: atom_id res chain seq x y z
N MET A 1 -74.18 -32.38 -28.87
CA MET A 1 -74.28 -31.24 -27.93
C MET A 1 -73.04 -31.28 -27.07
N ASP A 2 -72.15 -30.35 -27.39
CA ASP A 2 -70.71 -30.43 -27.16
C ASP A 2 -70.33 -30.08 -25.73
N GLY A 3 -69.61 -30.99 -25.08
CA GLY A 3 -69.09 -30.77 -23.74
C GLY A 3 -67.58 -30.98 -23.74
N ARG A 4 -66.80 -29.94 -24.04
CA ARG A 4 -65.40 -29.83 -23.57
C ARG A 4 -65.03 -28.37 -23.34
N GLY A 5 -65.35 -27.88 -22.15
CA GLY A 5 -64.73 -26.67 -21.61
C GLY A 5 -63.22 -26.86 -21.47
N ARG A 6 -62.45 -25.93 -22.02
CA ARG A 6 -61.08 -25.68 -21.60
C ARG A 6 -60.85 -24.18 -21.59
N GLN A 7 -60.98 -23.58 -20.42
CA GLN A 7 -60.23 -22.39 -20.07
C GLN A 7 -59.38 -22.73 -18.86
N ARG A 8 -58.09 -22.91 -19.07
CA ARG A 8 -57.04 -22.56 -18.12
C ARG A 8 -55.83 -22.18 -18.94
N ASP A 9 -55.79 -20.91 -19.30
CA ASP A 9 -54.60 -20.21 -19.79
C ASP A 9 -53.59 -20.17 -18.65
N GLY A 10 -52.81 -21.25 -18.50
CA GLY A 10 -51.69 -21.31 -17.59
C GLY A 10 -50.41 -21.16 -18.40
N ARG A 11 -49.85 -19.96 -18.44
CA ARG A 11 -48.50 -19.75 -18.98
C ARG A 11 -47.56 -20.72 -18.24
N SER A 12 -46.84 -21.56 -18.98
CA SER A 12 -46.02 -22.64 -18.40
C SER A 12 -45.14 -22.10 -17.25
N PRO A 13 -45.03 -22.81 -16.11
CA PRO A 13 -44.21 -22.38 -14.97
C PRO A 13 -42.75 -22.13 -15.34
N GLU A 14 -42.28 -22.69 -16.45
CA GLU A 14 -40.95 -22.50 -16.99
C GLU A 14 -40.83 -21.18 -17.76
N VAL A 15 -41.89 -20.76 -18.46
CA VAL A 15 -41.97 -19.45 -19.13
C VAL A 15 -42.10 -18.33 -18.10
N GLU A 16 -42.83 -18.54 -17.01
CA GLU A 16 -42.87 -17.59 -15.89
C GLU A 16 -41.56 -17.51 -15.13
N ARG A 17 -40.85 -18.64 -14.96
CA ARG A 17 -39.50 -18.64 -14.37
C ARG A 17 -38.53 -17.88 -15.27
N ARG A 18 -38.54 -18.14 -16.57
CA ARG A 18 -37.72 -17.41 -17.56
C ARG A 18 -38.04 -15.91 -17.60
N ALA A 19 -39.31 -15.54 -17.51
CA ALA A 19 -39.74 -14.13 -17.47
C ALA A 19 -39.37 -13.44 -16.15
N ARG A 20 -39.38 -14.16 -15.02
CA ARG A 20 -38.89 -13.68 -13.72
C ARG A 20 -37.36 -13.49 -13.75
N ASP A 21 -36.62 -14.40 -14.37
CA ASP A 21 -35.16 -14.34 -14.46
C ASP A 21 -34.68 -13.22 -15.39
N THR A 22 -35.37 -12.96 -16.50
CA THR A 22 -35.04 -11.82 -17.37
C THR A 22 -35.40 -10.48 -16.73
N LYS A 23 -36.53 -10.39 -16.01
CA LYS A 23 -36.93 -9.18 -15.28
C LYS A 23 -35.97 -8.87 -14.11
N LEU A 24 -35.57 -9.88 -13.33
CA LEU A 24 -34.58 -9.76 -12.25
C LEU A 24 -33.18 -9.44 -12.78
N GLY A 25 -32.82 -9.90 -13.99
CA GLY A 25 -31.57 -9.58 -14.66
C GLY A 25 -31.50 -8.14 -15.14
N LEU A 26 -32.59 -7.63 -15.75
CA LEU A 26 -32.70 -6.24 -16.20
C LEU A 26 -32.72 -5.24 -15.05
N GLU A 27 -33.43 -5.53 -13.94
CA GLU A 27 -33.44 -4.67 -12.75
C GLU A 27 -32.08 -4.66 -12.01
N ARG A 28 -31.31 -5.75 -12.07
CA ARG A 28 -29.92 -5.77 -11.58
C ARG A 28 -28.98 -4.91 -12.40
N ILE A 29 -29.13 -4.87 -13.73
CA ILE A 29 -28.31 -4.03 -14.62
C ILE A 29 -28.66 -2.54 -14.44
N ALA A 30 -29.94 -2.20 -14.21
CA ALA A 30 -30.36 -0.83 -13.92
C ALA A 30 -29.84 -0.32 -12.55
N GLY A 31 -29.82 -1.18 -11.52
CA GLY A 31 -29.29 -0.84 -10.18
C GLY A 31 -27.78 -0.56 -10.14
N LEU A 32 -27.02 -1.11 -11.10
CA LEU A 32 -25.58 -0.85 -11.28
C LEU A 32 -25.28 0.52 -11.92
N ALA A 33 -26.25 1.13 -12.62
CA ALA A 33 -26.05 2.41 -13.33
C ALA A 33 -26.31 3.65 -12.44
N HIS A 34 -27.12 3.53 -11.39
CA HIS A 34 -27.40 4.65 -10.46
C HIS A 34 -26.41 4.74 -9.28
N THR A 35 -25.70 3.65 -8.98
CA THR A 35 -24.63 3.60 -7.98
C THR A 35 -23.24 3.97 -8.55
N SER A 36 -23.10 4.07 -9.87
CA SER A 36 -21.84 4.50 -10.51
C SER A 36 -21.68 6.02 -10.56
N ARG A 37 -22.77 6.80 -10.58
CA ARG A 37 -22.67 8.27 -10.71
C ARG A 37 -22.40 8.99 -9.39
N LYS A 38 -22.95 8.52 -8.26
CA LYS A 38 -22.67 9.13 -6.94
C LYS A 38 -21.28 8.75 -6.41
N ARG A 39 -20.85 7.50 -6.62
CA ARG A 39 -19.53 7.02 -6.21
C ARG A 39 -18.40 7.67 -7.00
N THR A 40 -18.61 7.93 -8.29
CA THR A 40 -17.65 8.71 -9.10
C THR A 40 -17.63 10.19 -8.71
N GLN A 41 -18.79 10.79 -8.38
CA GLN A 41 -18.84 12.17 -7.87
C GLN A 41 -18.14 12.32 -6.51
N GLU A 42 -18.29 11.36 -5.59
CA GLU A 42 -17.58 11.32 -4.30
C GLU A 42 -16.06 11.12 -4.47
N ILE A 43 -15.63 10.26 -5.39
CA ILE A 43 -14.21 10.05 -5.70
C ILE A 43 -13.60 11.31 -6.35
N VAL A 44 -14.32 11.96 -7.26
CA VAL A 44 -13.86 13.21 -7.90
C VAL A 44 -13.86 14.38 -6.91
N ALA A 45 -14.82 14.46 -5.99
CA ALA A 45 -14.84 15.45 -4.92
C ALA A 45 -13.69 15.23 -3.91
N SER A 46 -13.45 13.97 -3.51
CA SER A 46 -12.32 13.59 -2.65
C SER A 46 -10.96 13.83 -3.32
N LEU A 47 -10.85 13.62 -4.64
CA LEU A 47 -9.65 13.96 -5.43
C LEU A 47 -9.42 15.48 -5.57
N LYS A 48 -10.49 16.28 -5.59
CA LYS A 48 -10.41 17.75 -5.56
C LYS A 48 -10.08 18.29 -4.18
N GLU A 49 -10.51 17.64 -3.10
CA GLU A 49 -10.16 18.02 -1.72
C GLU A 49 -8.69 17.73 -1.38
N LEU A 50 -8.08 16.72 -2.01
CA LEU A 50 -6.64 16.42 -1.89
C LEU A 50 -5.72 17.41 -2.63
N HIS A 51 -6.28 18.39 -3.33
CA HIS A 51 -5.54 19.48 -3.97
C HIS A 51 -5.87 20.87 -3.38
N ARG A 52 -6.37 20.95 -2.14
CA ARG A 52 -6.15 22.16 -1.32
C ARG A 52 -4.68 22.26 -0.92
N ASN A 53 -3.86 22.51 -1.94
CA ASN A 53 -2.50 22.95 -1.81
C ASN A 53 -2.54 24.44 -1.44
N ASP A 54 -2.76 24.74 -0.17
CA ASP A 54 -2.29 26.01 0.37
C ASP A 54 -0.77 25.90 0.47
N ASN A 55 -0.15 26.07 -0.70
CA ASN A 55 1.27 26.17 -0.94
C ASN A 55 1.79 27.54 -0.45
N THR A 56 1.32 27.97 0.72
CA THR A 56 1.94 29.07 1.44
C THR A 56 3.07 28.43 2.23
N ILE A 57 4.22 28.27 1.56
CA ILE A 57 5.48 28.03 2.25
C ILE A 57 5.69 29.27 3.13
N ASP A 58 5.32 29.15 4.41
CA ASP A 58 5.73 30.12 5.41
C ASP A 58 7.27 30.08 5.49
N ILE A 59 7.88 31.07 4.83
CA ILE A 59 9.33 31.26 4.74
C ILE A 59 9.94 31.55 6.13
N SER A 60 9.11 31.86 7.13
CA SER A 60 9.57 32.07 8.51
C SER A 60 9.85 30.76 9.25
N THR A 61 9.10 29.68 8.95
CA THR A 61 9.33 28.32 9.50
C THR A 61 10.47 27.59 8.78
N ALA A 62 10.77 27.94 7.53
CA ALA A 62 11.84 27.37 6.72
C ALA A 62 13.25 27.93 7.01
N ARG A 63 13.46 28.57 8.18
CA ARG A 63 14.81 28.75 8.72
C ARG A 63 15.31 27.41 9.24
N HIS A 64 15.64 26.53 8.29
CA HIS A 64 16.56 25.42 8.49
C HIS A 64 17.82 26.05 9.08
N THR A 65 17.97 26.02 10.40
CA THR A 65 19.24 26.31 11.03
C THR A 65 20.19 25.29 10.43
N VAL A 66 21.04 25.74 9.51
CA VAL A 66 22.11 24.94 8.94
C VAL A 66 23.05 24.68 10.11
N THR A 67 22.70 23.66 10.88
CA THR A 67 23.48 23.15 11.98
C THR A 67 24.70 22.56 11.33
N MET A 68 25.74 23.40 11.23
CA MET A 68 26.98 23.02 10.60
C MET A 68 27.46 21.71 11.23
N PRO A 69 27.71 20.66 10.44
CA PRO A 69 28.19 19.41 10.98
C PRO A 69 29.51 19.69 11.70
N SER A 70 29.73 19.00 12.83
CA SER A 70 30.93 19.22 13.64
C SER A 70 32.20 19.20 12.77
N HIS A 71 33.07 20.19 12.93
CA HIS A 71 34.33 20.24 12.20
C HIS A 71 35.27 19.12 12.71
N LYS A 72 35.57 18.13 11.87
CA LYS A 72 36.41 16.96 12.22
C LYS A 72 37.61 16.88 11.28
N SER A 73 38.77 16.48 11.82
CA SER A 73 39.98 16.20 11.01
C SER A 73 39.77 15.03 10.05
N PHE A 74 40.59 14.95 9.00
CA PHE A 74 40.55 13.86 8.02
C PHE A 74 40.80 12.50 8.67
N ARG A 75 41.77 12.40 9.59
CA ARG A 75 42.09 11.17 10.33
C ARG A 75 40.88 10.65 11.11
N THR A 76 40.14 11.53 11.78
CA THR A 76 38.91 11.14 12.50
C THR A 76 37.82 10.70 11.52
N LYS A 77 37.61 11.41 10.41
CA LYS A 77 36.65 11.02 9.37
C LYS A 77 36.97 9.64 8.79
N GLN A 78 38.24 9.35 8.52
CA GLN A 78 38.68 8.05 7.99
C GLN A 78 38.38 6.92 8.98
N LYS A 79 38.69 7.11 10.27
CA LYS A 79 38.37 6.13 11.32
C LYS A 79 36.86 5.91 11.46
N LEU A 80 36.06 6.98 11.43
CA LEU A 80 34.59 6.89 11.46
C LEU A 80 34.03 6.13 10.26
N ALA A 81 34.51 6.43 9.05
CA ALA A 81 34.09 5.75 7.84
C ALA A 81 34.46 4.26 7.87
N LYS A 82 35.66 3.91 8.35
CA LYS A 82 36.08 2.51 8.51
C LYS A 82 35.20 1.77 9.53
N ALA A 83 34.90 2.42 10.66
CA ALA A 83 34.04 1.85 11.69
C ALA A 83 32.60 1.63 11.18
N GLN A 84 32.09 2.53 10.34
CA GLN A 84 30.80 2.36 9.66
C GLN A 84 30.84 1.18 8.68
N LYS A 85 31.91 1.07 7.87
CA LYS A 85 32.09 -0.03 6.90
C LYS A 85 32.20 -1.40 7.58
N GLN A 86 32.81 -1.50 8.76
CA GLN A 86 32.92 -2.74 9.53
C GLN A 86 31.60 -3.18 10.17
N ASN A 87 30.67 -2.24 10.41
CA ASN A 87 29.43 -2.50 11.12
C ASN A 87 28.34 -3.11 10.22
N ARG A 88 28.66 -4.23 9.56
CA ARG A 88 27.79 -4.92 8.61
C ARG A 88 27.54 -6.38 9.03
N PRO A 89 26.38 -6.97 8.67
CA PRO A 89 26.12 -8.39 8.90
C PRO A 89 27.04 -9.28 8.04
N ILE A 90 27.20 -10.53 8.45
CA ILE A 90 28.00 -11.51 7.70
C ILE A 90 27.25 -11.89 6.42
N PRO A 91 27.92 -11.95 5.25
CA PRO A 91 27.32 -12.43 4.00
C PRO A 91 26.82 -13.87 4.10
N GLN A 92 25.72 -14.17 3.41
CA GLN A 92 25.07 -15.48 3.50
C GLN A 92 25.93 -16.62 2.96
N TRP A 93 26.62 -16.42 1.84
CA TRP A 93 27.48 -17.46 1.25
C TRP A 93 28.59 -17.93 2.19
N ILE A 94 29.07 -17.06 3.10
CA ILE A 94 30.04 -17.45 4.13
C ILE A 94 29.44 -18.49 5.07
N ARG A 95 28.17 -18.34 5.47
CA ARG A 95 27.48 -19.31 6.35
C ARG A 95 27.31 -20.68 5.71
N LEU A 96 27.23 -20.70 4.38
CA LEU A 96 27.06 -21.92 3.57
C LEU A 96 28.38 -22.63 3.29
N ARG A 97 29.53 -22.05 3.62
CA ARG A 97 30.83 -22.70 3.44
C ARG A 97 30.98 -23.90 4.38
N THR A 98 31.39 -25.05 3.84
CA THR A 98 31.65 -26.28 4.60
C THR A 98 32.68 -26.06 5.71
N GLY A 99 32.46 -26.65 6.88
CA GLY A 99 33.36 -26.53 8.03
C GLY A 99 33.41 -25.14 8.67
N ASN A 100 32.53 -24.20 8.31
CA ASN A 100 32.51 -22.88 8.92
C ASN A 100 31.73 -22.87 10.24
N THR A 101 32.31 -22.40 11.32
CA THR A 101 31.63 -22.24 12.62
C THR A 101 31.03 -20.84 12.83
N ILE A 102 31.40 -19.85 12.00
CA ILE A 102 31.02 -18.45 12.18
C ILE A 102 29.56 -18.24 11.73
N ARG A 103 28.69 -17.79 12.65
CA ARG A 103 27.25 -17.57 12.40
C ARG A 103 26.85 -16.09 12.38
N TYR A 104 27.48 -15.25 13.20
CA TYR A 104 27.17 -13.82 13.32
C TYR A 104 28.45 -13.01 13.55
N ASN A 105 28.39 -11.69 13.32
CA ASN A 105 29.52 -10.78 13.53
C ASN A 105 29.57 -10.36 15.00
N ALA A 106 30.39 -11.04 15.80
CA ALA A 106 30.57 -10.75 17.22
C ALA A 106 31.11 -9.34 17.50
N LYS A 107 31.84 -8.73 16.55
CA LYS A 107 32.42 -7.38 16.66
C LYS A 107 31.50 -6.28 16.11
N ARG A 108 30.26 -6.61 15.72
CA ARG A 108 29.28 -5.63 15.27
C ARG A 108 28.90 -4.71 16.44
N ARG A 109 28.80 -3.40 16.18
CA ARG A 109 28.60 -2.39 17.23
C ARG A 109 27.28 -1.64 17.06
N HIS A 110 26.59 -1.35 18.16
CA HIS A 110 25.46 -0.41 18.16
C HIS A 110 25.87 0.93 18.77
N TRP A 111 25.56 2.04 18.10
CA TRP A 111 26.02 3.38 18.48
C TRP A 111 25.51 3.84 19.85
N ARG A 112 24.35 3.33 20.31
CA ARG A 112 23.83 3.62 21.66
C ARG A 112 24.46 2.78 22.76
N LYS A 113 25.00 1.59 22.43
CA LYS A 113 25.53 0.64 23.42
C LYS A 113 27.03 0.79 23.65
N THR A 114 27.81 1.16 22.62
CA THR A 114 29.27 1.23 22.73
C THR A 114 29.81 2.42 21.94
N ARG A 115 30.66 3.22 22.60
CA ARG A 115 31.35 4.38 22.00
C ARG A 115 32.55 3.92 21.15
N ILE A 116 32.91 4.69 20.14
CA ILE A 116 34.01 4.34 19.19
C ILE A 116 35.39 4.71 19.77
N GLY A 117 35.46 5.55 20.81
CA GLY A 117 36.71 5.87 21.53
C GLY A 117 37.80 6.44 20.61
N ILE A 118 37.46 7.45 19.81
CA ILE A 118 38.34 8.07 18.82
C ILE A 118 38.52 9.55 19.07
#